data_AF-A0AAD9ESD9-F1
#
_entry.id   AF-A0AAD9ESD9-F1
#
_cell.length_a   1.000
_cell.length_b   1.000
_cell.length_c   1.000
_cell.angle_alpha   90.00
_cell.angle_beta   90.00
_cell.angle_gamma   90.00
#
_symmetry.space_group_name_H-M   'P 1'
#
loop_
_entity.id
_entity.type
_entity.pdbx_description
1 polymer ?
#
loop_
_entity_poly.entity_id
_entity_poly.type
_entity_poly.pdbx_seq_one_letter_code
_entity_poly.pdbx_strand_id
1 'polypeptide(L)'
;MPHLDPQQRALAINKLLSLGQLDLLRNSSGLLYRMKDGQGASKMKGSDNQEKLVYQVIEAQETKKPLRESCVWIWSRDIRFKSNLPLTEVNKILKNLESKKLIKAVKSVAASKKKVYMLYNIQPDRSVTGGAWYSDQDFESEFVEVLNQQCFKFLQSKVDLSMDDIETILNTLIYDGKVELTVIAAKEGTVGSVDGQMKLYRGVNAVLLPTGMVRTPCGLCPVFDDCQEGGEISPSNCIYMTEWLDF
;
A
#
# COMPACT_ATOMS: atom_id res chain seq x y z
N MET A 1 -31.33 11.68 31.29
CA MET A 1 -32.29 12.52 30.55
C MET A 1 -33.73 12.12 30.90
N PRO A 2 -34.34 12.60 32.00
CA PRO A 2 -35.65 12.11 32.46
C PRO A 2 -36.88 12.94 32.01
N HIS A 3 -36.71 14.15 31.45
CA HIS A 3 -37.82 15.12 31.31
C HIS A 3 -38.49 15.22 29.92
N LEU A 4 -38.25 14.28 29.01
CA LEU A 4 -38.88 14.28 27.69
C LEU A 4 -40.01 13.25 27.62
N ASP A 5 -41.14 13.62 27.01
CA ASP A 5 -42.27 12.71 26.80
C ASP A 5 -41.84 11.51 25.93
N PRO A 6 -42.30 10.26 26.22
CA PRO A 6 -41.94 9.09 25.41
C PRO A 6 -42.21 9.26 23.91
N GLN A 7 -43.27 9.96 23.51
CA GLN A 7 -43.58 10.17 22.10
C GLN A 7 -42.61 11.14 21.44
N GLN A 8 -42.24 12.22 22.14
CA GLN A 8 -41.23 13.17 21.66
C GLN A 8 -39.85 12.52 21.51
N ARG A 9 -39.49 11.62 22.43
CA ARG A 9 -38.25 10.82 22.31
C ARG A 9 -38.29 9.91 21.09
N ALA A 10 -39.40 9.22 20.86
CA ALA A 10 -39.57 8.37 19.68
C ALA A 10 -39.48 9.17 18.37
N LEU A 11 -40.08 10.36 18.32
CA LEU A 11 -39.99 11.27 17.16
C LEU A 11 -38.56 11.74 16.90
N ALA A 12 -37.83 12.14 17.95
CA ALA A 12 -36.43 12.55 17.82
C ALA A 12 -35.54 11.40 17.36
N ILE A 13 -35.73 10.20 17.92
CA ILE A 13 -35.00 8.98 17.53
C ILE A 13 -35.30 8.63 16.07
N ASN A 14 -36.58 8.64 15.66
CA ASN A 14 -36.98 8.36 14.27
C ASN A 14 -36.39 9.37 13.29
N LYS A 15 -36.29 10.65 13.69
CA LYS A 15 -35.63 11.69 12.90
C LYS A 15 -34.13 11.46 12.78
N LEU A 16 -33.46 11.04 13.85
CA LEU A 16 -32.03 10.73 13.81
C LEU A 16 -31.73 9.43 13.05
N LEU A 17 -32.64 8.46 13.08
CA LEU A 17 -32.60 7.26 12.23
C LEU A 17 -32.79 7.62 10.76
N SER A 18 -33.74 8.49 10.42
CA SER A 18 -33.96 8.93 9.02
C SER A 18 -32.81 9.80 8.50
N LEU A 19 -32.13 10.53 9.38
CA LEU A 19 -30.88 11.25 9.06
C LEU A 19 -29.66 10.33 8.97
N GLY A 20 -29.78 9.04 9.31
CA GLY A 20 -28.69 8.07 9.25
C GLY A 20 -27.58 8.29 10.27
N GLN A 21 -27.87 9.03 11.36
CA GLN A 21 -26.93 9.34 12.44
C GLN A 21 -27.00 8.34 13.60
N LEU A 22 -27.99 7.45 13.59
CA LEU A 22 -28.16 6.38 14.56
C LEU A 22 -28.29 5.03 13.85
N ASP A 23 -27.67 4.00 14.40
CA ASP A 23 -27.96 2.60 14.08
C ASP A 23 -28.85 2.00 15.18
N LEU A 24 -29.90 1.29 14.77
CA LEU A 24 -30.77 0.50 15.65
C LEU A 24 -30.21 -0.92 15.76
N LEU A 25 -29.83 -1.34 16.96
CA LEU A 25 -29.38 -2.68 17.29
C LEU A 25 -30.42 -3.37 18.18
N ARG A 26 -30.72 -4.64 17.92
CA ARG A 26 -31.66 -5.42 18.73
C ARG A 26 -30.88 -6.44 19.57
N ASN A 27 -31.04 -6.37 20.89
CA ASN A 27 -30.55 -7.40 21.82
C ASN A 27 -31.73 -8.16 22.44
N SER A 28 -31.46 -9.27 23.12
CA SER A 28 -32.45 -10.09 23.84
C SER A 28 -33.20 -9.31 24.93
N SER A 29 -32.62 -8.23 25.46
CA SER A 29 -33.19 -7.38 26.52
C SER A 29 -33.76 -6.04 26.05
N GLY A 30 -33.75 -5.73 24.75
CA GLY A 30 -34.32 -4.48 24.22
C GLY A 30 -33.65 -3.92 22.96
N LEU A 31 -34.01 -2.67 22.64
CA LEU A 31 -33.43 -1.90 21.52
C LEU A 31 -32.26 -1.06 22.04
N LEU A 32 -31.10 -1.19 21.39
CA LEU A 32 -29.90 -0.40 21.60
C LEU A 32 -29.72 0.57 20.44
N TYR A 33 -29.34 1.81 20.72
CA TYR A 33 -29.11 2.84 19.71
C TYR A 33 -27.63 3.24 19.76
N ARG A 34 -26.96 3.16 18.61
CA ARG A 34 -25.53 3.53 18.48
C ARG A 34 -25.42 4.76 17.60
N MET A 35 -24.70 5.80 18.06
CA MET A 35 -24.38 6.94 17.21
C MET A 35 -23.40 6.55 16.11
N LYS A 36 -23.69 6.98 14.89
CA LYS A 36 -22.84 6.75 13.72
C LYS A 36 -21.93 7.96 13.53
N ASP A 37 -20.61 7.72 13.48
CA ASP A 37 -19.65 8.80 13.24
C ASP A 37 -19.94 9.48 11.89
N GLY A 38 -20.16 10.79 11.93
CA GLY A 38 -20.65 11.60 10.81
C GLY A 38 -19.80 11.62 9.54
N GLN A 39 -18.64 10.95 9.55
CA GLN A 39 -17.80 10.79 8.36
C GLN A 39 -18.36 9.80 7.33
N GLY A 40 -19.12 8.78 7.74
CA GLY A 40 -19.68 7.78 6.81
C GLY A 40 -20.90 8.29 6.04
N ALA A 41 -21.76 9.06 6.69
CA ALA A 41 -23.02 9.55 6.10
C ALA A 41 -22.79 10.66 5.05
N SER A 42 -21.78 11.52 5.25
CA SER A 42 -21.47 12.60 4.29
C SER A 42 -20.78 12.08 3.03
N LYS A 43 -19.96 11.01 3.13
CA LYS A 43 -19.24 10.40 1.99
C LYS A 43 -20.14 9.68 0.97
N MET A 44 -21.40 9.38 1.34
CA MET A 44 -22.36 8.61 0.52
C MET A 44 -23.52 9.47 -0.04
N LYS A 45 -23.41 10.79 0.00
CA LYS A 45 -24.45 11.71 -0.49
C LYS A 45 -24.53 11.62 -2.02
N GLY A 46 -25.58 10.97 -2.53
CA GLY A 46 -25.78 10.70 -3.98
C GLY A 46 -25.45 9.26 -4.43
N SER A 47 -25.12 8.36 -3.50
CA SER A 47 -24.89 6.94 -3.79
C SER A 47 -26.21 6.17 -3.89
N ASP A 48 -26.29 5.24 -4.84
CA ASP A 48 -27.44 4.36 -5.06
C ASP A 48 -27.67 3.43 -3.84
N ASN A 49 -28.90 2.99 -3.61
CA ASN A 49 -29.24 2.15 -2.46
C ASN A 49 -28.48 0.81 -2.48
N GLN A 50 -28.20 0.27 -3.67
CA GLN A 50 -27.38 -0.92 -3.85
C GLN A 50 -25.90 -0.66 -3.50
N GLU A 51 -25.36 0.52 -3.84
CA GLU A 51 -23.98 0.90 -3.55
C GLU A 51 -23.76 1.11 -2.03
N LYS A 52 -24.74 1.72 -1.35
CA LYS A 52 -24.77 1.82 0.12
C LYS A 52 -24.79 0.46 0.79
N LEU A 53 -25.60 -0.48 0.28
CA LEU A 53 -25.68 -1.84 0.82
C LEU A 53 -24.34 -2.58 0.71
N VAL A 54 -23.69 -2.53 -0.46
CA VAL A 54 -22.38 -3.17 -0.68
C VAL A 54 -21.32 -2.56 0.25
N TYR A 55 -21.30 -1.24 0.41
CA TYR A 55 -20.37 -0.59 1.33
C TYR A 55 -20.63 -1.00 2.79
N GLN A 56 -21.88 -1.04 3.23
CA GLN A 56 -22.24 -1.51 4.57
C GLN A 56 -21.82 -2.97 4.82
N VAL A 57 -21.89 -3.85 3.80
CA VAL A 57 -21.42 -5.24 3.91
C VAL A 57 -19.91 -5.31 4.16
N ILE A 58 -19.14 -4.42 3.51
CA ILE A 58 -17.68 -4.31 3.68
C ILE A 58 -17.35 -3.74 5.07
N GLU A 59 -18.01 -2.64 5.47
CA GLU A 59 -17.89 -2.01 6.79
C GLU A 59 -18.30 -2.97 7.93
N ALA A 60 -19.31 -3.81 7.72
CA ALA A 60 -19.74 -4.81 8.69
C ALA A 60 -18.72 -5.95 8.91
N GLN A 61 -17.73 -6.12 8.02
CA GLN A 61 -16.61 -7.05 8.28
C GLN A 61 -15.60 -6.46 9.27
N GLU A 62 -15.56 -5.14 9.45
CA GLU A 62 -14.73 -4.50 10.46
C GLU A 62 -15.28 -4.74 11.88
N THR A 63 -16.59 -4.64 12.05
CA THR A 63 -17.24 -4.66 13.38
C THR A 63 -17.46 -6.07 13.94
N LYS A 64 -17.48 -7.09 13.07
CA LYS A 64 -17.54 -8.49 13.48
C LYS A 64 -16.12 -9.05 13.49
N LYS A 65 -15.34 -8.88 14.57
CA LYS A 65 -14.57 -9.98 15.19
C LYS A 65 -13.64 -9.55 16.35
N PRO A 66 -13.31 -10.52 17.22
CA PRO A 66 -12.51 -10.34 18.43
C PRO A 66 -11.03 -10.10 18.11
N LEU A 67 -10.34 -9.57 19.12
CA LEU A 67 -8.97 -9.05 19.24
C LEU A 67 -7.79 -9.89 18.68
N ARG A 68 -7.98 -10.81 17.72
CA ARG A 68 -6.92 -11.78 17.34
C ARG A 68 -6.82 -12.21 15.88
N GLU A 69 -7.74 -11.81 14.99
CA GLU A 69 -7.60 -12.06 13.54
C GLU A 69 -7.44 -10.73 12.80
N SER A 70 -6.20 -10.34 12.48
CA SER A 70 -5.83 -9.01 11.95
C SER A 70 -6.18 -8.82 10.46
N CYS A 71 -7.14 -9.58 9.95
CA CYS A 71 -7.37 -9.76 8.53
C CYS A 71 -8.72 -9.19 8.09
N VAL A 72 -8.79 -7.87 7.87
CA VAL A 72 -10.02 -7.16 7.47
C VAL A 72 -10.13 -7.12 5.95
N TRP A 73 -10.72 -8.15 5.37
CA TRP A 73 -11.03 -8.17 3.93
C TRP A 73 -12.20 -9.09 3.60
N ILE A 74 -12.83 -8.86 2.45
CA ILE A 74 -13.95 -9.64 1.94
C ILE A 74 -13.76 -10.04 0.48
N TRP A 75 -14.14 -11.27 0.14
CA TRP A 75 -14.09 -11.78 -1.23
C TRP A 75 -15.30 -11.32 -2.05
N SER A 76 -15.13 -11.12 -3.35
CA SER A 76 -16.25 -10.78 -4.27
C SER A 76 -17.43 -11.74 -4.16
N ARG A 77 -17.15 -13.03 -3.93
CA ARG A 77 -18.17 -14.08 -3.77
C ARG A 77 -19.00 -13.86 -2.50
N ASP A 78 -18.37 -13.47 -1.41
CA ASP A 78 -19.05 -13.23 -0.14
C ASP A 78 -19.85 -11.93 -0.18
N ILE A 79 -19.35 -10.91 -0.89
CA ILE A 79 -20.13 -9.69 -1.17
C ILE A 79 -21.40 -10.06 -1.91
N ARG A 80 -21.30 -10.85 -3.00
CA ARG A 80 -22.47 -11.33 -3.77
C ARG A 80 -23.47 -12.06 -2.88
N PHE A 81 -23.01 -12.97 -2.03
CA PHE A 81 -23.89 -13.76 -1.16
C PHE A 81 -24.57 -12.90 -0.09
N LYS A 82 -23.86 -11.92 0.48
CA LYS A 82 -24.39 -11.03 1.53
C LYS A 82 -25.25 -9.90 0.98
N SER A 83 -24.96 -9.38 -0.22
CA SER A 83 -25.73 -8.31 -0.85
C SER A 83 -26.93 -8.83 -1.66
N ASN A 84 -26.98 -10.12 -1.97
CA ASN A 84 -28.00 -10.75 -2.82
C ASN A 84 -28.16 -10.06 -4.19
N LEU A 85 -27.06 -9.61 -4.78
CA LEU A 85 -27.03 -8.93 -6.08
C LEU A 85 -26.38 -9.80 -7.17
N PRO A 86 -26.74 -9.63 -8.46
CA PRO A 86 -26.02 -10.25 -9.57
C PRO A 86 -24.54 -9.86 -9.61
N LEU A 87 -23.66 -10.78 -9.99
CA LEU A 87 -22.21 -10.55 -10.02
C LEU A 87 -21.80 -9.38 -10.93
N THR A 88 -22.56 -9.15 -12.01
CA THR A 88 -22.35 -8.03 -12.94
C THR A 88 -22.60 -6.67 -12.28
N GLU A 89 -23.65 -6.55 -11.47
CA GLU A 89 -23.96 -5.35 -10.70
C GLU A 89 -22.93 -5.12 -9.58
N VAL A 90 -22.59 -6.17 -8.84
CA VAL A 90 -21.54 -6.11 -7.80
C VAL A 90 -20.23 -5.59 -8.38
N ASN A 91 -19.80 -6.10 -9.55
CA ASN A 91 -18.56 -5.63 -10.19
C ASN A 91 -18.63 -4.17 -10.65
N LYS A 92 -19.79 -3.68 -11.11
CA LYS A 92 -19.98 -2.26 -11.47
C LYS A 92 -19.90 -1.37 -10.23
N ILE A 93 -20.57 -1.77 -9.15
CA ILE A 93 -20.59 -1.06 -7.88
C ILE A 93 -19.19 -1.01 -7.26
N LEU A 94 -18.47 -2.13 -7.26
CA LEU A 94 -17.10 -2.19 -6.73
C LEU A 94 -16.15 -1.25 -7.48
N LYS A 95 -16.24 -1.18 -8.82
CA LYS A 95 -15.46 -0.22 -9.61
C LYS A 95 -15.81 1.24 -9.28
N ASN A 96 -17.08 1.54 -9.01
CA ASN A 96 -17.52 2.88 -8.63
C ASN A 96 -17.04 3.26 -7.21
N LEU A 97 -17.11 2.33 -6.26
CA LEU A 97 -16.57 2.52 -4.92
C LEU A 97 -15.05 2.66 -4.90
N GLU A 98 -14.36 1.96 -5.81
CA GLU A 98 -12.90 2.06 -6.02
C GLU A 98 -12.52 3.43 -6.63
N SER A 99 -13.25 3.91 -7.64
CA SER A 99 -13.00 5.23 -8.23
C SER A 99 -13.24 6.37 -7.24
N LYS A 100 -14.21 6.22 -6.33
CA LYS A 100 -14.47 7.15 -5.21
C LYS A 100 -13.46 7.04 -4.06
N LYS A 101 -12.47 6.15 -4.13
CA LYS A 101 -11.47 5.89 -3.08
C LYS A 101 -12.10 5.55 -1.71
N LEU A 102 -13.25 4.87 -1.72
CA LEU A 102 -13.89 4.39 -0.48
C LEU A 102 -13.42 2.97 -0.14
N ILE A 103 -13.17 2.17 -1.17
CA ILE A 103 -12.61 0.83 -1.05
C ILE A 103 -11.35 0.71 -1.90
N LYS A 104 -10.53 -0.30 -1.62
CA LYS A 104 -9.42 -0.71 -2.48
C LYS A 104 -9.45 -2.22 -2.70
N ALA A 105 -9.05 -2.62 -3.91
CA ALA A 105 -8.87 -4.02 -4.25
C ALA A 105 -7.40 -4.40 -4.02
N VAL A 106 -7.17 -5.45 -3.25
CA VAL A 106 -5.85 -6.03 -3.04
C VAL A 106 -5.84 -7.43 -3.67
N LYS A 107 -4.83 -7.73 -4.48
CA LYS A 107 -4.60 -9.10 -4.94
C LYS A 107 -3.75 -9.81 -3.90
N SER A 108 -4.09 -11.06 -3.60
CA SER A 108 -3.29 -11.86 -2.67
C SER A 108 -2.00 -12.33 -3.34
N VAL A 109 -0.86 -12.18 -2.67
CA VAL A 109 0.44 -12.71 -3.12
C VAL A 109 0.45 -14.25 -3.17
N ALA A 110 -0.18 -14.92 -2.19
CA ALA A 110 -0.30 -16.39 -2.17
C ALA A 110 -1.31 -16.94 -3.20
N ALA A 111 -2.26 -16.12 -3.66
CA ALA A 111 -3.30 -16.53 -4.60
C ALA A 111 -3.60 -15.41 -5.60
N SER A 112 -2.66 -15.17 -6.52
CA SER A 112 -2.65 -14.05 -7.49
C SER A 112 -3.94 -13.87 -8.29
N LYS A 113 -4.72 -14.94 -8.50
CA LYS A 113 -5.99 -14.91 -9.24
C LYS A 113 -7.19 -14.39 -8.44
N LYS A 114 -7.10 -14.27 -7.11
CA LYS A 114 -8.24 -13.87 -6.27
C LYS A 114 -8.04 -12.45 -5.70
N LYS A 115 -9.02 -11.60 -5.95
CA LYS A 115 -9.11 -10.24 -5.42
C LYS A 115 -9.87 -10.22 -4.10
N VAL A 116 -9.31 -9.52 -3.11
CA VAL A 116 -9.97 -9.17 -1.86
C VAL A 116 -10.24 -7.67 -1.82
N TYR A 117 -11.34 -7.26 -1.19
CA TYR A 117 -11.70 -5.85 -1.04
C TYR A 117 -11.64 -5.45 0.43
N MET A 118 -11.19 -4.23 0.67
CA MET A 118 -11.07 -3.63 1.99
C MET A 118 -11.33 -2.12 1.92
N LEU A 119 -11.55 -1.48 3.08
CA LEU A 119 -11.70 -0.03 3.14
C LEU A 119 -10.38 0.65 2.75
N TYR A 120 -10.47 1.80 2.08
CA TYR A 120 -9.32 2.52 1.56
C TYR A 120 -8.28 2.85 2.66
N ASN A 121 -8.77 3.26 3.83
CA ASN A 121 -7.95 3.71 4.96
C ASN A 121 -7.29 2.56 5.76
N ILE A 122 -7.63 1.30 5.50
CA ILE A 122 -7.09 0.15 6.25
C ILE A 122 -5.85 -0.39 5.54
N GLN A 123 -4.72 -0.58 6.22
CA GLN A 123 -3.55 -1.21 5.60
C GLN A 123 -3.74 -2.73 5.46
N PRO A 124 -3.40 -3.31 4.29
CA PRO A 124 -3.45 -4.75 4.10
C PRO A 124 -2.38 -5.45 4.96
N ASP A 125 -2.74 -6.60 5.51
CA ASP A 125 -1.84 -7.39 6.35
C ASP A 125 -0.65 -7.94 5.55
N ARG A 126 0.47 -8.18 6.23
CA ARG A 126 1.74 -8.72 5.66
C ARG A 126 1.53 -10.08 5.00
N SER A 127 0.60 -10.87 5.52
CA SER A 127 0.20 -12.17 4.97
C SER A 127 -0.39 -12.08 3.55
N VAL A 128 -0.96 -10.93 3.19
CA VAL A 128 -1.58 -10.69 1.87
C VAL A 128 -0.63 -9.94 0.94
N THR A 129 0.17 -9.03 1.47
CA THR A 129 1.13 -8.19 0.71
C THR A 129 2.48 -8.85 0.47
N GLY A 130 2.78 -9.99 1.10
CA GLY A 130 4.07 -10.68 0.94
C GLY A 130 5.23 -10.06 1.73
N GLY A 131 4.99 -8.96 2.46
CA GLY A 131 6.01 -8.29 3.27
C GLY A 131 6.94 -7.38 2.46
N ALA A 132 8.15 -7.14 2.96
CA ALA A 132 9.11 -6.20 2.37
C ALA A 132 9.78 -6.69 1.07
N TRP A 133 9.42 -7.88 0.59
CA TRP A 133 10.02 -8.53 -0.59
C TRP A 133 9.18 -8.39 -1.86
N TYR A 134 8.05 -7.69 -1.77
CA TYR A 134 7.11 -7.50 -2.86
C TYR A 134 6.72 -6.02 -2.96
N SER A 135 6.90 -5.42 -4.14
CA SER A 135 6.37 -4.11 -4.49
C SER A 135 5.35 -4.29 -5.60
N ASP A 136 4.16 -3.71 -5.41
CA ASP A 136 3.07 -3.73 -6.39
C ASP A 136 2.70 -5.11 -6.98
N GLN A 137 2.92 -6.18 -6.21
CA GLN A 137 2.67 -7.60 -6.55
C GLN A 137 3.77 -8.29 -7.37
N ASP A 138 4.87 -7.60 -7.66
CA ASP A 138 6.06 -8.21 -8.24
C ASP A 138 7.06 -8.57 -7.14
N PHE A 139 7.63 -9.77 -7.25
CA PHE A 139 8.73 -10.19 -6.39
C PHE A 139 9.97 -9.37 -6.76
N GLU A 140 10.53 -8.65 -5.80
CA GLU A 140 11.73 -7.83 -6.01
C GLU A 140 12.98 -8.73 -6.04
N SER A 141 13.13 -9.52 -7.11
CA SER A 141 14.29 -10.40 -7.31
C SER A 141 15.59 -9.63 -7.33
N GLU A 142 15.60 -8.42 -7.91
CA GLU A 142 16.78 -7.55 -7.95
C GLU A 142 17.22 -7.12 -6.54
N PHE A 143 16.28 -6.83 -5.64
CA PHE A 143 16.61 -6.48 -4.25
C PHE A 143 17.18 -7.67 -3.48
N VAL A 144 16.58 -8.86 -3.66
CA VAL A 144 17.09 -10.09 -3.07
C VAL A 144 18.47 -10.44 -3.61
N GLU A 145 18.70 -10.25 -4.91
CA GLU A 145 20.01 -10.48 -5.55
C GLU A 145 21.07 -9.51 -5.04
N VAL A 146 20.75 -8.21 -4.90
CA VAL A 146 21.66 -7.21 -4.33
C VAL A 146 22.00 -7.54 -2.88
N LEU A 147 21.00 -7.89 -2.05
CA LEU A 147 21.25 -8.32 -0.68
C LEU A 147 22.08 -9.59 -0.63
N ASN A 148 21.82 -10.56 -1.51
CA ASN A 148 22.56 -11.81 -1.54
C ASN A 148 24.01 -11.61 -2.02
N GLN A 149 24.23 -10.77 -3.03
CA GLN A 149 25.58 -10.37 -3.47
C GLN A 149 26.34 -9.63 -2.38
N GLN A 150 25.68 -8.73 -1.65
CA GLN A 150 26.31 -7.96 -0.59
C GLN A 150 26.61 -8.84 0.64
N CYS A 151 25.69 -9.72 1.03
CA CYS A 151 25.91 -10.75 2.04
C CYS A 151 27.03 -11.72 1.63
N PHE A 152 27.10 -12.13 0.36
CA PHE A 152 28.14 -13.05 -0.14
C PHE A 152 29.53 -12.42 -0.12
N LYS A 153 29.67 -11.18 -0.62
CA LYS A 153 30.93 -10.43 -0.55
C LYS A 153 31.41 -10.26 0.90
N PHE A 154 30.48 -10.13 1.85
CA PHE A 154 30.80 -9.91 3.26
C PHE A 154 31.09 -11.21 4.04
N LEU A 155 30.39 -12.30 3.72
CA LEU A 155 30.72 -13.65 4.20
C LEU A 155 32.12 -14.08 3.74
N GLN A 156 32.50 -13.66 2.53
CA GLN A 156 33.84 -13.88 2.00
C GLN A 156 34.92 -13.08 2.76
N SER A 157 34.57 -11.96 3.41
CA SER A 157 35.48 -11.17 4.24
C SER A 157 35.66 -11.66 5.69
N LYS A 158 35.01 -12.76 6.13
CA LYS A 158 35.15 -13.34 7.49
C LYS A 158 35.04 -12.33 8.64
N VAL A 159 34.08 -11.40 8.56
CA VAL A 159 33.81 -10.44 9.64
C VAL A 159 32.51 -10.84 10.33
N ASP A 160 32.52 -10.88 11.66
CA ASP A 160 31.31 -11.04 12.47
C ASP A 160 30.41 -9.82 12.26
N LEU A 161 29.19 -10.05 11.75
CA LEU A 161 28.23 -8.99 11.47
C LEU A 161 27.62 -8.47 12.77
N SER A 162 28.00 -7.25 13.17
CA SER A 162 27.28 -6.51 14.21
C SER A 162 26.01 -5.86 13.63
N MET A 163 25.06 -5.50 14.49
CA MET A 163 23.88 -4.74 14.08
C MET A 163 24.24 -3.40 13.42
N ASP A 164 25.36 -2.79 13.83
CA ASP A 164 25.84 -1.51 13.31
C ASP A 164 26.38 -1.64 11.89
N ASP A 165 26.99 -2.78 11.55
CA ASP A 165 27.46 -3.08 10.19
C ASP A 165 26.27 -3.22 9.23
N ILE A 166 25.19 -3.88 9.67
CA ILE A 166 23.96 -4.01 8.89
C ILE A 166 23.32 -2.64 8.65
N GLU A 167 23.31 -1.77 9.66
CA GLU A 167 22.80 -0.41 9.50
C GLU A 167 23.63 0.39 8.49
N THR A 168 24.96 0.25 8.50
CA THR A 168 25.86 0.91 7.55
C THR A 168 25.62 0.45 6.11
N ILE A 169 25.41 -0.86 5.92
CA ILE A 169 25.08 -1.43 4.60
C ILE A 169 23.74 -0.85 4.09
N LEU A 170 22.72 -0.82 4.94
CA LEU A 170 21.41 -0.29 4.57
C LEU A 170 21.48 1.21 4.27
N ASN A 171 22.28 1.98 5.00
CA ASN A 171 22.54 3.38 4.69
C ASN A 171 23.19 3.56 3.31
N THR A 172 24.12 2.67 2.92
CA THR A 172 24.75 2.69 1.58
C THR A 172 23.70 2.48 0.49
N LEU A 173 22.77 1.54 0.68
CA LEU A 173 21.67 1.29 -0.26
C LEU A 173 20.67 2.45 -0.36
N ILE A 174 20.52 3.24 0.71
CA ILE A 174 19.75 4.48 0.70
C ILE A 174 20.45 5.53 -0.16
N TYR A 175 21.78 5.68 -0.03
CA TYR A 175 22.55 6.62 -0.87
C TYR A 175 22.56 6.23 -2.35
N ASP A 176 22.57 4.93 -2.64
CA ASP A 176 22.42 4.41 -4.01
C ASP A 176 21.00 4.63 -4.58
N GLY A 177 20.05 5.13 -3.79
CA GLY A 177 18.66 5.35 -4.19
C GLY A 177 17.87 4.06 -4.43
N LYS A 178 18.33 2.93 -3.88
CA LYS A 178 17.71 1.60 -4.05
C LYS A 178 16.81 1.20 -2.89
N VAL A 179 16.92 1.89 -1.74
CA VAL A 179 16.18 1.58 -0.52
C VAL A 179 15.65 2.86 0.12
N GLU A 180 14.42 2.80 0.64
CA GLU A 180 13.82 3.82 1.50
C GLU A 180 13.76 3.35 2.96
N LEU A 181 13.98 4.27 3.90
CA LEU A 181 13.88 4.06 5.35
C LEU A 181 12.61 4.72 5.90
N THR A 182 11.82 3.96 6.64
CA THR A 182 10.68 4.46 7.43
C THR A 182 10.90 4.13 8.90
N VAL A 183 10.83 5.13 9.78
CA VAL A 183 10.91 4.94 11.23
C VAL A 183 9.51 4.93 11.83
N ILE A 184 9.18 3.87 12.57
CA ILE A 184 7.90 3.71 13.26
C ILE A 184 8.09 3.60 14.76
N ALA A 185 7.08 4.02 15.54
CA ALA A 185 7.05 3.74 16.98
C ALA A 185 6.82 2.24 17.21
N ALA A 186 7.70 1.62 17.98
CA ALA A 186 7.62 0.22 18.36
C ALA A 186 7.08 0.09 19.79
N LYS A 187 6.28 -0.96 20.04
CA LYS A 187 5.93 -1.34 21.40
C LYS A 187 7.15 -1.93 22.08
N GLU A 188 7.36 -1.58 23.35
CA GLU A 188 8.42 -2.15 24.19
C GLU A 188 8.44 -3.68 24.09
N GLY A 189 9.63 -4.25 23.83
CA GLY A 189 9.85 -5.69 23.72
C GLY A 189 9.79 -6.28 22.31
N THR A 190 9.63 -5.47 21.27
CA THR A 190 9.71 -5.95 19.87
C THR A 190 11.18 -6.07 19.44
N VAL A 191 11.60 -7.23 18.90
CA VAL A 191 12.98 -7.47 18.41
C VAL A 191 13.31 -6.47 17.29
N GLY A 192 14.41 -5.73 17.45
CA GLY A 192 14.84 -4.66 16.52
C GLY A 192 14.34 -3.25 16.88
N SER A 193 13.70 -3.08 18.04
CA SER A 193 13.37 -1.76 18.59
C SER A 193 14.58 -1.15 19.31
N VAL A 194 15.00 0.04 18.90
CA VAL A 194 15.98 0.88 19.60
C VAL A 194 15.23 2.13 20.09
N ASP A 195 15.29 2.42 21.39
CA ASP A 195 14.62 3.59 22.01
C ASP A 195 13.11 3.70 21.70
N GLY A 196 12.39 2.57 21.66
CA GLY A 196 10.96 2.54 21.33
C GLY A 196 10.64 2.88 19.88
N GLN A 197 11.64 2.90 19.01
CA GLN A 197 11.51 3.11 17.57
C GLN A 197 12.02 1.89 16.81
N MET A 198 11.41 1.61 15.66
CA MET A 198 11.84 0.55 14.76
C MET A 198 12.03 1.10 13.36
N LYS A 199 13.19 0.81 12.79
CA LYS A 199 13.58 1.16 11.42
C LYS A 199 13.07 0.07 10.47
N LEU A 200 12.30 0.46 9.46
CA LEU A 200 11.82 -0.40 8.39
C LEU A 200 12.46 0.04 7.08
N TYR A 201 13.02 -0.93 6.36
CA TYR A 201 13.67 -0.70 5.08
C TYR A 201 12.83 -1.34 3.97
N ARG A 202 12.71 -0.66 2.84
CA ARG A 202 11.95 -1.10 1.67
C ARG A 202 12.77 -0.86 0.40
N GLY A 203 12.85 -1.85 -0.49
CA GLY A 203 13.43 -1.67 -1.81
C GLY A 203 12.59 -0.73 -2.67
N VAL A 204 13.24 0.14 -3.43
CA VAL A 204 12.59 1.06 -4.36
C VAL A 204 13.23 0.97 -5.74
N ASN A 205 12.38 1.05 -6.76
CA ASN A 205 12.84 1.17 -8.13
C ASN A 205 13.37 2.58 -8.37
N ALA A 206 14.43 2.70 -9.15
CA ALA A 206 14.95 3.99 -9.57
C ALA A 206 13.83 4.82 -10.22
N VAL A 207 13.51 5.96 -9.61
CA VAL A 207 12.40 6.83 -10.04
C VAL A 207 12.61 7.34 -11.47
N LEU A 208 13.87 7.44 -11.90
CA LEU A 208 14.27 7.91 -13.22
C LEU A 208 15.11 6.84 -13.91
N LEU A 209 14.72 6.50 -15.15
CA LEU A 209 15.60 5.76 -16.03
C LEU A 209 16.83 6.62 -16.38
N PRO A 210 18.00 5.99 -16.64
CA PRO A 210 19.17 6.69 -17.17
C PRO A 210 18.78 7.51 -18.40
N THR A 211 19.14 8.80 -18.41
CA THR A 211 18.80 9.70 -19.50
C THR A 211 19.50 9.27 -20.80
N GLY A 212 18.96 9.67 -21.95
CA GLY A 212 19.57 9.36 -23.25
C GLY A 212 21.03 9.82 -23.36
N MET A 213 21.40 10.86 -22.59
CA MET A 213 22.75 11.42 -22.58
C MET A 213 23.79 10.42 -22.08
N VAL A 214 23.52 9.74 -20.94
CA VAL A 214 24.44 8.70 -20.40
C VAL A 214 24.41 7.40 -21.18
N ARG A 215 23.48 7.24 -22.12
CA ARG A 215 23.40 6.07 -23.03
C ARG A 215 24.27 6.22 -24.28
N THR A 216 24.83 7.40 -24.49
CA THR A 216 25.68 7.72 -25.64
C THR A 216 27.08 8.10 -25.16
N PRO A 217 28.14 7.75 -25.89
CA PRO A 217 29.51 8.02 -25.47
C PRO A 217 29.80 9.51 -25.28
N CYS A 218 29.06 10.40 -25.97
CA CYS A 218 29.21 11.84 -25.81
C CYS A 218 28.79 12.36 -24.43
N GLY A 219 27.81 11.74 -23.75
CA GLY A 219 27.36 12.20 -22.43
C GLY A 219 28.30 11.85 -21.27
N LEU A 220 29.30 11.01 -21.52
CA LEU A 220 30.36 10.63 -20.58
C LEU A 220 31.76 10.96 -21.14
N CYS A 221 31.84 11.71 -22.24
CA CYS A 221 33.09 11.96 -22.95
C CYS A 221 33.98 12.90 -22.12
N PRO A 222 35.22 12.49 -21.75
CA PRO A 222 36.12 13.32 -20.95
C PRO A 222 36.70 14.51 -21.71
N VAL A 223 36.65 14.48 -23.05
CA VAL A 223 37.16 15.52 -23.96
C VAL A 223 36.03 16.15 -24.78
N PHE A 224 34.83 16.22 -24.20
CA PHE A 224 33.62 16.72 -24.88
C PHE A 224 33.81 18.16 -25.40
N ASP A 225 34.39 19.03 -24.57
CA ASP A 225 34.56 20.45 -24.87
C ASP A 225 35.56 20.72 -26.02
N ASP A 226 36.47 19.78 -26.27
CA ASP A 226 37.50 19.89 -27.31
C ASP A 226 37.05 19.31 -28.67
N CYS A 227 35.88 18.68 -28.73
CA CYS A 227 35.41 17.98 -29.92
C CYS A 227 34.73 18.95 -30.92
N GLN A 228 35.33 19.12 -32.11
CA GLN A 228 34.85 20.05 -33.14
C GLN A 228 34.93 19.44 -34.55
N GLU A 229 34.09 19.91 -35.47
CA GLU A 229 34.10 19.47 -36.86
C GLU A 229 35.40 19.94 -37.56
N GLY A 230 36.17 18.99 -38.10
CA GLY A 230 37.47 19.27 -38.74
C GLY A 230 38.64 19.53 -37.79
N GLY A 231 38.45 19.38 -36.48
CA GLY A 231 39.52 19.44 -35.47
C GLY A 231 40.31 18.13 -35.33
N GLU A 232 41.36 18.13 -34.52
CA GLU A 232 42.11 16.91 -34.18
C GLU A 232 41.22 15.88 -33.46
N ILE A 233 40.39 16.37 -32.53
CA ILE A 233 39.31 15.62 -31.88
C ILE A 233 38.01 15.98 -32.59
N SER A 234 37.47 15.04 -33.38
CA SER A 234 36.25 15.27 -34.17
C SER A 234 35.28 14.10 -34.06
N PRO A 235 33.98 14.32 -34.31
CA PRO A 235 33.02 13.22 -34.36
C PRO A 235 33.36 12.19 -35.45
N SER A 236 33.95 12.64 -36.57
CA SER A 236 34.31 11.78 -37.71
C SER A 236 35.46 10.80 -37.47
N ASN A 237 36.34 11.10 -36.50
CA ASN A 237 37.49 10.25 -36.14
C ASN A 237 37.44 9.80 -34.66
N CYS A 238 36.25 9.85 -34.04
CA CYS A 238 36.08 9.58 -32.61
C CYS A 238 36.23 8.08 -32.28
N ILE A 239 37.24 7.77 -31.47
CA ILE A 239 37.51 6.39 -31.01
C ILE A 239 36.37 5.89 -30.11
N TYR A 240 35.88 6.72 -29.18
CA TYR A 240 34.78 6.35 -28.28
C TYR A 240 33.48 6.01 -29.01
N MET A 241 33.20 6.67 -30.13
CA MET A 241 32.01 6.37 -30.94
C MET A 241 32.21 5.12 -31.79
N THR A 242 33.42 4.92 -32.32
CA THR A 242 33.76 3.73 -33.11
C THR A 242 33.66 2.47 -32.25
N GLU A 243 34.30 2.46 -31.08
CA GLU A 243 34.23 1.35 -30.14
C GLU A 243 32.81 1.07 -29.66
N TRP A 244 31.99 2.12 -29.48
CA TRP A 244 30.61 1.96 -29.02
C TRP A 244 29.68 1.38 -30.11
N LEU A 245 29.96 1.61 -31.39
CA LEU A 245 29.18 1.08 -32.52
C LEU A 245 29.59 -0.34 -32.94
N ASP A 246 30.77 -0.80 -32.52
CA ASP A 246 31.31 -2.11 -32.88
C ASP A 246 30.73 -3.29 -32.05
N PHE A 247 29.88 -3.01 -31.05
CA PHE A 247 29.16 -4.00 -30.23
C PHE A 247 27.65 -4.01 -30.53
#